data_AF-A0A3D4I1V7-F1
#
_entry.id   AF-A0A3D4I1V7-F1
#
_cell.length_a   1.000
_cell.length_b   1.000
_cell.length_c   1.000
_cell.angle_alpha   90.00
_cell.angle_beta   90.00
_cell.angle_gamma   90.00
#
_symmetry.space_group_name_H-M   'P 1'
#
loop_
_entity.id
_entity.type
_entity.pdbx_description
1 polymer ?
#
loop_
_entity_poly.entity_id
_entity_poly.type
_entity_poly.pdbx_seq_one_letter_code
_entity_poly.pdbx_strand_id
1 'polypeptide(L)'
;MAVPARTADTFEYALNTYSDMLLRIAYRNVKVLADAEDITQEVFIKLIQRDKGFESPEHEKAWLIRVTVNKCRDFLKSERRKKETALGTSIDIPAAEEKTSGTEVTEAVMCLPEKYRNVLYLYYYEGRTVP
;
A
#
# COMPACT_ATOMS: atom_id res chain seq x y z
N MET A 1 -21.32 -5.00 21.99
CA MET A 1 -20.89 -6.03 21.03
C MET A 1 -19.38 -6.14 21.15
N ALA A 2 -18.88 -7.26 21.66
CA ALA A 2 -17.45 -7.44 21.93
C ALA A 2 -16.71 -7.67 20.61
N VAL A 3 -15.76 -6.80 20.30
CA VAL A 3 -14.77 -7.03 19.24
C VAL A 3 -13.96 -8.25 19.67
N PRO A 4 -13.90 -9.36 18.90
CA PRO A 4 -12.93 -10.40 19.17
C PRO A 4 -11.55 -9.83 18.84
N ALA A 5 -10.94 -9.16 19.82
CA ALA A 5 -9.62 -8.59 19.68
C ALA A 5 -8.66 -9.73 19.33
N ARG A 6 -7.95 -9.60 18.19
CA ARG A 6 -6.68 -10.33 18.01
C ARG A 6 -5.89 -10.17 19.31
N THR A 7 -5.42 -11.28 19.88
CA THR A 7 -4.58 -11.21 21.09
C THR A 7 -3.35 -10.35 20.80
N ALA A 8 -2.82 -9.67 21.82
CA ALA A 8 -1.65 -8.81 21.68
C ALA A 8 -0.49 -9.51 20.95
N ASP A 9 -0.28 -10.80 21.25
CA ASP A 9 0.74 -11.65 20.62
C ASP A 9 0.51 -11.83 19.10
N THR A 10 -0.74 -11.93 18.66
CA THR A 10 -1.08 -12.05 17.22
C THR A 10 -0.86 -10.73 16.48
N PHE A 11 -1.02 -9.61 17.17
CA PHE A 11 -0.76 -8.29 16.61
C PHE A 11 0.74 -8.01 16.48
N GLU A 12 1.52 -8.34 17.52
CA GLU A 12 2.98 -8.21 17.50
C GLU A 12 3.61 -9.05 16.38
N TYR A 13 3.11 -10.27 16.19
CA TYR A 13 3.48 -11.10 15.03
C TYR A 13 3.21 -10.40 13.70
N ALA A 14 2.01 -9.82 13.52
CA ALA A 14 1.64 -9.16 12.28
C ALA A 14 2.47 -7.89 12.02
N LEU A 15 2.77 -7.10 13.08
CA LEU A 15 3.65 -5.94 12.98
C LEU A 15 5.04 -6.36 12.51
N ASN A 16 5.67 -7.32 13.18
CA ASN A 16 7.01 -7.78 12.84
C ASN A 16 7.08 -8.40 11.44
N THR A 17 6.00 -9.05 10.99
CA THR A 17 5.96 -9.74 9.70
C THR A 17 5.70 -8.79 8.53
N TYR A 18 4.82 -7.79 8.70
CA TYR A 18 4.28 -7.03 7.58
C TYR A 18 4.67 -5.55 7.54
N SER A 19 5.12 -4.93 8.64
CA SER A 19 5.30 -3.47 8.70
C SER A 19 6.21 -2.94 7.60
N ASP A 20 7.36 -3.56 7.41
CA ASP A 20 8.37 -3.15 6.43
C ASP A 20 7.87 -3.33 4.98
N MET A 21 7.11 -4.39 4.70
CA MET A 21 6.47 -4.61 3.41
C MET A 21 5.41 -3.54 3.12
N LEU A 22 4.50 -3.30 4.07
CA LEU A 22 3.40 -2.36 3.89
C LEU A 22 3.90 -0.92 3.80
N LEU A 23 4.88 -0.55 4.62
CA LEU A 23 5.51 0.77 4.57
C LEU A 23 6.20 1.01 3.23
N ARG A 24 6.94 0.03 2.70
CA ARG A 24 7.54 0.14 1.36
C ARG A 24 6.51 0.31 0.26
N ILE A 25 5.42 -0.44 0.31
CA ILE A 25 4.32 -0.32 -0.67
C ILE A 25 3.70 1.07 -0.56
N ALA A 26 3.35 1.51 0.65
CA ALA A 26 2.75 2.81 0.88
C ALA A 26 3.67 3.94 0.40
N TYR A 27 4.93 3.93 0.82
CA TYR A 27 5.93 4.93 0.44
C TYR A 27 6.15 4.99 -1.08
N ARG A 28 6.18 3.85 -1.77
CA ARG A 28 6.28 3.83 -3.25
C ARG A 28 5.10 4.50 -3.94
N ASN A 29 3.92 4.51 -3.32
CA ASN A 29 2.72 5.13 -3.87
C ASN A 29 2.60 6.62 -3.52
N VAL A 30 2.81 6.99 -2.25
CA VAL A 30 2.59 8.38 -1.78
C VAL A 30 3.86 9.25 -1.77
N LYS A 31 5.05 8.63 -1.80
CA LYS A 31 6.37 9.28 -1.81
C LYS A 31 6.67 10.23 -0.64
N VAL A 32 5.86 10.22 0.41
CA VAL A 32 6.03 10.95 1.66
C VAL A 32 6.06 9.94 2.80
N LEU A 33 7.08 9.99 3.65
CA LEU A 33 7.27 9.00 4.72
C LEU A 33 6.13 9.06 5.74
N ALA A 34 5.81 10.26 6.25
CA ALA A 34 4.74 10.45 7.24
C ALA A 34 3.39 9.90 6.73
N ASP A 35 3.01 10.23 5.49
CA ASP A 35 1.77 9.72 4.90
C ASP A 35 1.79 8.19 4.73
N ALA A 36 2.95 7.62 4.41
CA ALA A 36 3.11 6.17 4.29
C ALA A 36 3.00 5.45 5.63
N GLU A 37 3.54 6.04 6.69
CA GLU A 37 3.42 5.56 8.07
C GLU A 37 1.96 5.61 8.52
N ASP A 38 1.26 6.73 8.28
CA ASP A 38 -0.16 6.89 8.61
C ASP A 38 -1.03 5.87 7.88
N ILE A 39 -0.83 5.67 6.58
CA ILE A 39 -1.52 4.64 5.81
C ILE A 39 -1.26 3.25 6.39
N THR A 40 -0.02 2.95 6.76
CA THR A 40 0.35 1.65 7.32
C THR A 40 -0.33 1.41 8.67
N GLN A 41 -0.37 2.42 9.53
CA GLN A 41 -1.10 2.37 10.80
C GLN A 41 -2.60 2.12 10.59
N GLU A 42 -3.24 2.82 9.65
CA GLU A 42 -4.65 2.60 9.33
C GLU A 42 -4.92 1.17 8.83
N VAL A 43 -3.99 0.58 8.07
CA VAL A 43 -4.11 -0.80 7.59
C VAL A 43 -4.04 -1.78 8.77
N PHE A 44 -3.14 -1.57 9.73
CA PHE A 44 -3.05 -2.40 10.94
C PHE A 44 -4.27 -2.25 11.85
N ILE A 45 -4.82 -1.05 11.98
CA ILE A 45 -6.10 -0.85 12.70
C ILE A 45 -7.21 -1.66 12.04
N LYS A 46 -7.31 -1.62 10.71
CA LYS A 46 -8.28 -2.45 9.97
C LYS A 46 -8.04 -3.95 10.13
N LEU A 47 -6.79 -4.38 10.26
CA LEU A 47 -6.45 -5.78 10.52
C LEU A 47 -6.97 -6.22 11.89
N ILE A 48 -6.79 -5.40 12.93
CA ILE A 48 -7.25 -5.70 14.30
C ILE A 48 -8.78 -5.69 14.39
N GLN A 49 -9.44 -4.75 13.72
CA GLN A 49 -10.90 -4.61 13.73
C GLN A 49 -11.63 -5.67 12.88
N ARG A 50 -10.90 -6.51 12.17
CA ARG A 50 -11.48 -7.48 11.26
C ARG A 50 -11.95 -8.72 12.01
N ASP A 51 -13.26 -8.94 12.05
CA ASP A 51 -13.88 -10.11 12.69
C ASP A 51 -13.67 -11.42 11.91
N LYS A 52 -13.42 -11.33 10.60
CA LYS A 52 -13.22 -12.51 9.74
C LYS A 52 -11.76 -12.92 9.73
N GLY A 53 -11.48 -14.14 10.21
CA GLY A 53 -10.18 -14.78 10.08
C GLY A 53 -9.72 -14.94 8.63
N PHE A 54 -8.44 -15.20 8.45
CA PHE A 54 -7.87 -15.54 7.15
C PHE A 54 -7.78 -17.05 6.99
N GLU A 55 -7.94 -17.52 5.75
CA GLU A 55 -7.86 -18.95 5.41
C GLU A 55 -6.40 -19.44 5.41
N SER A 56 -5.44 -18.55 5.17
CA SER A 56 -4.00 -18.84 5.19
C SER A 56 -3.17 -17.56 5.39
N PRO A 57 -1.87 -17.68 5.73
CA PRO A 57 -0.94 -16.54 5.77
C PRO A 57 -0.84 -15.79 4.44
N GLU A 58 -0.93 -16.49 3.31
CA GLU A 58 -0.89 -15.89 1.97
C GLU A 58 -2.13 -15.05 1.68
N HIS A 59 -3.30 -15.50 2.18
CA HIS A 59 -4.55 -14.75 2.13
C HIS A 59 -4.46 -13.49 3.01
N GLU A 60 -3.94 -13.60 4.23
CA GLU A 60 -3.69 -12.45 5.11
C GLU A 60 -2.79 -11.42 4.43
N LYS A 61 -1.64 -11.86 3.92
CA LYS A 61 -0.71 -11.01 3.17
C LYS A 61 -1.40 -10.36 1.96
N ALA A 62 -2.20 -11.11 1.20
CA ALA A 62 -2.87 -10.60 0.00
C ALA A 62 -3.88 -9.51 0.34
N TRP A 63 -4.62 -9.73 1.42
CA TRP A 63 -5.58 -8.78 1.93
C TRP A 63 -4.89 -7.50 2.39
N LEU A 64 -3.80 -7.61 3.17
CA LEU A 64 -3.05 -6.45 3.66
C LEU A 64 -2.55 -5.57 2.51
N ILE A 65 -1.92 -6.17 1.50
CA ILE A 65 -1.42 -5.41 0.35
C ILE A 65 -2.55 -4.72 -0.40
N ARG A 66 -3.66 -5.43 -0.63
CA ARG A 66 -4.83 -4.86 -1.31
C ARG A 66 -5.39 -3.67 -0.53
N VAL A 67 -5.48 -3.77 0.80
CA VAL A 67 -5.95 -2.67 1.65
C VAL A 67 -4.99 -1.50 1.60
N THR A 68 -3.68 -1.72 1.68
CA THR A 68 -2.65 -0.67 1.59
C THR A 68 -2.72 0.08 0.26
N VAL A 69 -2.76 -0.65 -0.86
CA VAL A 69 -2.84 -0.04 -2.21
C VAL A 69 -4.13 0.77 -2.36
N ASN A 70 -5.27 0.26 -1.88
CA ASN A 70 -6.52 1.00 -1.92
C ASN A 70 -6.47 2.26 -1.06
N LYS A 71 -5.86 2.20 0.12
CA LYS A 71 -5.66 3.37 0.99
C LYS A 71 -4.77 4.43 0.35
N CYS A 72 -3.68 4.04 -0.31
CA CYS A 72 -2.85 4.96 -1.07
C CYS A 72 -3.63 5.66 -2.18
N ARG A 73 -4.46 4.91 -2.93
CA ARG A 73 -5.32 5.46 -3.98
C ARG A 73 -6.34 6.46 -3.44
N ASP A 74 -7.01 6.10 -2.35
CA ASP A 74 -7.99 6.98 -1.71
C ASP A 74 -7.33 8.27 -1.21
N PHE A 75 -6.15 8.16 -0.59
CA PHE A 75 -5.33 9.29 -0.14
C PHE A 75 -4.99 10.21 -1.31
N LEU A 76 -4.36 9.70 -2.37
CA LEU A 76 -3.96 10.48 -3.55
C LEU A 76 -5.16 11.12 -4.25
N LYS A 77 -6.30 10.41 -4.34
CA LYS A 77 -7.53 10.97 -4.89
C LYS A 77 -8.07 12.11 -4.03
N SER A 78 -7.92 12.05 -2.71
CA SER A 78 -8.33 13.11 -1.80
C SER A 78 -7.41 14.33 -1.89
N GLU A 79 -6.10 14.11 -1.95
CA GLU A 79 -5.09 15.15 -2.13
C GLU A 79 -5.26 15.88 -3.46
N ARG A 80 -5.57 15.15 -4.54
CA ARG A 80 -5.88 15.77 -5.83
C ARG A 80 -7.10 16.68 -5.75
N ARG A 81 -8.19 16.22 -5.12
CA ARG A 81 -9.40 17.06 -4.93
C ARG A 81 -9.11 18.31 -4.11
N LYS A 82 -8.32 18.19 -3.03
CA LYS A 82 -7.92 19.35 -2.20
C LYS A 82 -7.15 20.37 -3.03
N LYS A 83 -6.22 19.92 -3.87
CA LYS A 83 -5.44 20.79 -4.78
C LYS A 83 -6.32 21.45 -5.84
N GLU A 84 -7.25 20.71 -6.46
CA GLU A 84 -8.22 21.24 -7.43
C GLU A 84 -9.17 22.30 -6.81
N THR A 85 -9.54 22.15 -5.54
CA THR A 85 -10.34 23.17 -4.84
C THR A 85 -9.52 24.38 -4.38
N ALA A 86 -8.22 24.21 -4.11
CA ALA A 86 -7.33 25.28 -3.65
C ALA A 86 -6.78 26.12 -4.80
N LEU A 87 -6.58 25.51 -5.97
CA LEU A 87 -6.14 26.13 -7.22
C LEU A 87 -7.19 25.78 -8.27
N GLY A 88 -8.01 26.74 -8.70
CA GLY A 88 -9.07 26.56 -9.71
C GLY A 88 -8.59 26.18 -11.12
N THR A 89 -7.58 25.34 -11.24
CA THR A 89 -6.95 24.85 -12.46
C THR A 89 -6.42 23.45 -12.20
N SER A 90 -6.90 22.49 -12.98
CA SER A 90 -6.41 21.11 -13.02
C SER A 90 -4.94 21.10 -13.42
N ILE A 91 -4.05 21.00 -12.43
CA ILE A 91 -2.63 20.73 -12.66
C ILE A 91 -2.49 19.21 -12.71
N ASP A 92 -2.33 18.68 -13.92
CA ASP A 92 -1.81 17.33 -14.13
C ASP A 92 -0.43 17.27 -13.47
N ILE A 93 -0.36 16.61 -12.31
CA ILE A 93 0.91 16.38 -11.63
C ILE A 93 1.70 15.41 -12.50
N PRO A 94 2.88 15.80 -13.03
CA PRO A 94 3.71 14.89 -13.79
C PRO A 94 4.08 13.72 -12.89
N ALA A 95 4.02 12.49 -13.41
CA ALA A 95 4.63 11.34 -12.77
C ALA A 95 6.11 11.69 -12.53
N ALA A 96 6.46 12.03 -11.29
CA ALA A 96 7.81 12.47 -10.95
C ALA A 96 8.81 11.38 -11.38
N GLU A 97 9.57 11.70 -12.42
CA GLU A 97 10.69 10.96 -12.96
C GLU A 97 11.91 11.09 -12.02
N GLU A 98 12.76 10.06 -12.08
CA GLU A 98 14.10 9.92 -11.49
C GLU A 98 14.20 9.70 -9.97
N LYS A 99 15.07 8.85 -9.41
CA LYS A 99 16.04 7.84 -9.90
C LYS A 99 16.04 6.77 -8.79
N THR A 100 15.71 5.53 -9.10
CA THR A 100 15.80 4.45 -8.11
C THR A 100 16.94 3.55 -8.54
N SER A 101 18.06 3.61 -7.81
CA SER A 101 19.14 2.62 -7.92
C SER A 101 18.58 1.23 -7.61
N GLY A 102 18.09 0.58 -8.65
CA GLY A 102 17.54 -0.76 -8.72
C GLY A 102 17.75 -1.22 -10.15
N THR A 103 18.00 -2.51 -10.35
CA THR A 103 18.24 -3.14 -11.66
C THR A 103 17.30 -2.56 -12.74
N GLU A 104 17.77 -2.41 -13.98
CA GLU A 104 17.04 -1.80 -15.12
C GLU A 104 15.57 -2.24 -15.24
N VAL A 105 15.26 -3.47 -14.81
CA VAL A 105 13.91 -4.04 -14.75
C VAL A 105 12.99 -3.30 -13.76
N THR A 106 13.50 -2.87 -12.60
CA THR A 106 12.74 -2.13 -11.58
C THR A 106 12.32 -0.75 -12.08
N GLU A 107 13.22 -0.04 -12.75
CA GLU A 107 12.92 1.28 -13.33
C GLU A 107 11.91 1.14 -14.47
N ALA A 108 12.08 0.15 -15.34
CA ALA A 108 11.11 -0.15 -16.39
C ALA A 108 9.72 -0.42 -15.81
N VAL A 109 9.61 -1.20 -14.72
CA VAL A 109 8.35 -1.48 -14.01
C VAL A 109 7.73 -0.20 -13.42
N MET A 110 8.54 0.73 -12.90
CA MET A 110 8.07 2.00 -12.36
C MET A 110 7.56 2.96 -13.43
N CYS A 111 8.01 2.86 -14.68
CA CYS A 111 7.47 3.64 -15.79
C CYS A 111 6.10 3.12 -16.30
N LEU A 112 5.63 1.94 -15.85
CA LEU A 112 4.31 1.47 -16.26
C LEU A 112 3.17 2.25 -15.58
N PRO A 113 1.99 2.33 -16.26
CA PRO A 113 0.76 2.82 -15.65
C PRO A 113 0.43 2.02 -14.38
N GLU A 114 -0.16 2.71 -13.40
CA GLU A 114 -0.38 2.21 -12.03
C GLU A 114 -1.05 0.82 -11.97
N LYS A 115 -1.95 0.54 -12.90
CA LYS A 115 -2.65 -0.75 -13.03
C LYS A 115 -1.70 -1.93 -13.30
N TYR A 116 -0.65 -1.71 -14.09
CA TYR A 116 0.31 -2.76 -14.48
C TYR A 116 1.52 -2.81 -13.55
N ARG A 117 1.96 -1.65 -13.04
CA ARG A 117 3.04 -1.54 -12.05
C ARG A 117 2.75 -2.36 -10.80
N ASN A 118 1.54 -2.23 -10.25
CA ASN A 118 1.15 -2.95 -9.04
C ASN A 118 1.13 -4.48 -9.25
N VAL A 119 0.68 -4.94 -10.43
CA VAL A 119 0.67 -6.38 -10.77
C VAL A 119 2.09 -6.92 -10.93
N LEU A 120 2.97 -6.20 -11.63
CA LEU A 120 4.37 -6.62 -11.82
C LEU A 120 5.18 -6.59 -10.53
N TYR A 121 4.97 -5.59 -9.66
CA TYR A 121 5.60 -5.54 -8.35
C TYR A 121 5.17 -6.71 -7.46
N LEU A 122 3.86 -7.01 -7.44
CA LEU A 122 3.31 -8.19 -6.75
C LEU A 122 3.86 -9.51 -7.29
N TYR A 123 4.09 -9.61 -8.60
CA TYR A 123 4.61 -10.83 -9.22
C TYR A 123 6.11 -11.02 -8.97
N TYR A 124 6.94 -10.02 -9.31
CA TYR A 124 8.40 -10.14 -9.30
C TYR A 124 9.04 -9.99 -7.91
N TYR A 125 8.48 -9.14 -7.04
CA TYR A 125 9.08 -8.85 -5.73
C TYR A 125 8.39 -9.57 -4.57
N GLU A 126 7.17 -10.07 -4.76
CA GLU A 126 6.47 -10.84 -3.73
C GLU A 126 6.17 -12.30 -4.09
N GLY A 127 6.55 -12.75 -5.30
CA GLY A 127 6.43 -14.15 -5.72
C GLY A 127 5.00 -14.63 -5.98
N ARG A 128 4.05 -13.73 -6.23
CA ARG A 128 2.66 -14.13 -6.53
C ARG A 128 2.48 -14.41 -8.01
N THR A 129 2.12 -15.64 -8.37
CA THR A 129 1.63 -15.96 -9.72
C THR A 129 0.23 -15.38 -9.94
N VAL A 130 0.05 -14.67 -11.07
CA VAL A 130 -1.27 -14.20 -11.51
C VAL A 130 -2.02 -15.42 -12.09
N PRO A 131 -3.26 -15.71 -11.67
CA PRO A 131 -4.09 -16.73 -12.31
C PRO A 131 -4.56 -16.30 -13.70
#